data_AF-A0A965UX71-F1
#
_entry.id   AF-A0A965UX71-F1
#
_cell.length_a   1.000
_cell.length_b   1.000
_cell.length_c   1.000
_cell.angle_alpha   90.00
_cell.angle_beta   90.00
_cell.angle_gamma   90.00
#
_symmetry.space_group_name_H-M   'P 1'
#
loop_
_entity.id
_entity.type
_entity.pdbx_description
1 polymer ?
#
loop_
_entity_poly.entity_id
_entity_poly.type
_entity_poly.pdbx_seq_one_letter_code
_entity_poly.pdbx_strand_id
1 'polypeptide(L)'
;MTTPDVGQTIRFPSTSLLTIDSEDRWADYNQARAQQPGPYLDPFNFRLQGNQVLSTGFFTRLGVSEVVMPWCPNINPKTNKITINWTVPLVVGSQSITITLVDGFYTPQNLASTIQTIVRNIPGAPLPTFTMTYGDVDYPAFTYGSAEAGVSVSFSPLPYGTAAYPYPSTTKQLFDVLGLNNTNDPRDASGNPAPVPGSGATPGGVYFGHFTLCQAIRYVDIVCPRLVAYQGLFDGSSQGSARDSLCRVYLGGFQSNLAVNDADFAPTGTLPVVVYRNFTTPKQIQWIAKQNISANLEFQVYGDDGQLFSSNFEETNLTQENWSMTLLLSEN
;
A
#
# COMPACT_ATOMS: atom_id res chain seq x y z
N MET A 1 -70.74 -0.65 17.97
CA MET A 1 -69.59 -1.50 17.57
C MET A 1 -68.34 -0.78 18.02
N THR A 2 -67.76 -1.18 19.14
CA THR A 2 -66.47 -0.67 19.63
C THR A 2 -65.38 -1.36 18.82
N THR A 3 -64.59 -0.59 18.08
CA THR A 3 -63.36 -1.07 17.44
C THR A 3 -62.48 -1.71 18.52
N PRO A 4 -62.02 -2.97 18.35
CA PRO A 4 -61.12 -3.58 19.31
C PRO A 4 -59.84 -2.74 19.40
N ASP A 5 -59.38 -2.50 20.62
CA ASP A 5 -58.07 -1.88 20.88
C ASP A 5 -57.00 -2.74 20.19
N VAL A 6 -56.41 -2.19 19.12
CA VAL A 6 -55.28 -2.81 18.46
C VAL A 6 -54.04 -2.41 19.24
N GLY A 7 -53.60 -3.30 20.13
CA GLY A 7 -52.31 -3.14 20.80
C GLY A 7 -51.19 -3.07 19.76
N GLN A 8 -50.61 -1.88 19.57
CA GLN A 8 -49.47 -1.71 18.69
C GLN A 8 -48.20 -2.13 19.45
N THR A 9 -47.52 -3.17 18.98
CA THR A 9 -46.20 -3.53 19.51
C THR A 9 -45.19 -2.50 19.01
N ILE A 10 -44.71 -1.64 19.90
CA ILE A 10 -43.62 -0.71 19.64
C ILE A 10 -42.30 -1.44 19.93
N ARG A 11 -41.51 -1.72 18.89
CA ARG A 11 -40.15 -2.23 19.04
C ARG A 11 -39.17 -1.07 18.98
N PHE A 12 -38.28 -0.98 19.97
CA PHE A 12 -37.17 -0.02 19.93
C PHE A 12 -36.15 -0.41 18.85
N PRO A 13 -35.52 0.56 18.18
CA PRO A 13 -34.44 0.27 17.24
C PRO A 13 -33.36 -0.56 17.92
N SER A 14 -32.93 -1.63 17.25
CA SER A 14 -31.83 -2.46 17.70
C SER A 14 -30.60 -2.29 16.82
N THR A 15 -29.45 -2.53 17.43
CA THR A 15 -28.16 -2.63 16.74
C THR A 15 -27.54 -4.00 17.03
N SER A 16 -26.76 -4.49 16.09
CA SER A 16 -25.99 -5.73 16.22
C SER A 16 -24.62 -5.54 15.57
N LEU A 17 -23.66 -6.37 15.95
CA LEU A 17 -22.33 -6.41 15.34
C LEU A 17 -22.18 -7.69 14.53
N LEU A 18 -21.68 -7.54 13.30
CA LEU A 18 -21.14 -8.64 12.51
C LEU A 18 -19.62 -8.46 12.46
N THR A 19 -18.92 -9.28 13.23
CA THR A 19 -17.45 -9.31 13.28
C THR A 19 -16.95 -10.35 12.30
N ILE A 20 -15.95 -9.97 11.50
CA ILE A 20 -15.31 -10.83 10.51
C ILE A 20 -13.83 -10.91 10.86
N ASP A 21 -13.30 -12.11 11.00
CA ASP A 21 -11.86 -12.36 10.99
C ASP A 21 -11.50 -13.16 9.74
N SER A 22 -10.40 -12.82 9.07
CA SER A 22 -9.94 -13.65 7.97
C SER A 22 -9.55 -15.05 8.42
N GLU A 23 -9.21 -15.24 9.70
CA GLU A 23 -9.01 -16.56 10.33
C GLU A 23 -10.26 -17.45 10.29
N ASP A 24 -11.46 -16.87 10.25
CA ASP A 24 -12.75 -17.59 10.17
C ASP A 24 -12.93 -18.37 8.86
N ARG A 25 -11.98 -18.24 7.91
CA ARG A 25 -11.88 -19.13 6.74
C ARG A 25 -11.60 -20.58 7.13
N TRP A 26 -11.12 -20.81 8.34
CA TRP A 26 -10.86 -22.12 8.92
C TRP A 26 -11.93 -22.50 9.95
N ALA A 27 -12.32 -23.77 9.98
CA ALA A 27 -13.17 -24.31 11.03
C ALA A 27 -12.43 -24.47 12.36
N ASP A 28 -11.13 -24.78 12.30
CA ASP A 28 -10.26 -24.91 13.48
C ASP A 28 -8.76 -24.78 13.14
N TYR A 29 -7.92 -24.72 14.19
CA TYR A 29 -6.46 -24.64 14.08
C TYR A 29 -5.78 -25.90 13.52
N ASN A 30 -6.44 -27.07 13.55
CA ASN A 30 -5.89 -28.26 12.90
C ASN A 30 -6.05 -28.17 11.40
N GLN A 31 -7.21 -27.69 10.92
CA GLN A 31 -7.45 -27.41 9.52
C GLN A 31 -6.49 -26.34 9.03
N ALA A 32 -6.33 -25.23 9.76
CA ALA A 32 -5.38 -24.18 9.39
C ALA A 32 -3.94 -24.72 9.22
N ARG A 33 -3.50 -25.62 10.12
CA ARG A 33 -2.15 -26.23 10.07
C ARG A 33 -1.98 -27.32 9.01
N ALA A 34 -3.05 -28.06 8.69
CA ALA A 34 -3.00 -29.18 7.76
C ALA A 34 -2.98 -28.74 6.29
N GLN A 35 -3.34 -27.49 6.00
CA GLN A 35 -3.47 -27.00 4.64
C GLN A 35 -2.11 -26.71 4.01
N GLN A 36 -1.94 -27.20 2.79
CA GLN A 36 -0.78 -26.94 1.95
C GLN A 36 -0.94 -25.58 1.23
N PRO A 37 0.16 -25.00 0.71
CA PRO A 37 0.12 -23.80 -0.14
C PRO A 37 -0.99 -23.87 -1.19
N GLY A 38 -1.95 -22.94 -1.16
CA GLY A 38 -3.10 -22.91 -2.07
C GLY A 38 -3.93 -21.62 -2.00
N PRO A 39 -4.83 -21.38 -2.95
CA PRO A 39 -5.57 -20.11 -3.09
C PRO A 39 -6.53 -19.80 -1.93
N TYR A 40 -6.86 -20.79 -1.10
CA TYR A 40 -7.68 -20.62 0.12
C TYR A 40 -6.88 -20.17 1.35
N LEU A 41 -5.56 -20.00 1.22
CA LEU A 41 -4.71 -19.53 2.32
C LEU A 41 -4.70 -18.01 2.48
N ASP A 42 -5.03 -17.28 1.43
CA ASP A 42 -4.86 -15.83 1.36
C ASP A 42 -5.81 -15.12 2.32
N PRO A 43 -5.31 -14.51 3.42
CA PRO A 43 -6.15 -13.77 4.34
C PRO A 43 -6.78 -12.54 3.67
N PHE A 44 -6.25 -12.04 2.56
CA PHE A 44 -6.77 -10.87 1.84
C PHE A 44 -7.74 -11.23 0.70
N ASN A 45 -7.96 -12.52 0.44
CA ASN A 45 -8.95 -13.01 -0.52
C ASN A 45 -9.54 -14.33 -0.02
N PHE A 46 -10.55 -14.23 0.84
CA PHE A 46 -11.17 -15.39 1.45
C PHE A 46 -12.69 -15.34 1.36
N ARG A 47 -13.30 -16.50 1.58
CA ARG A 47 -14.75 -16.64 1.55
C ARG A 47 -15.20 -17.34 2.82
N LEU A 48 -16.11 -16.71 3.54
CA LEU A 48 -16.88 -17.37 4.57
C LEU A 48 -17.87 -18.31 3.87
N GLN A 49 -17.81 -19.59 4.22
CA GLN A 49 -18.70 -20.62 3.68
C GLN A 49 -19.38 -21.35 4.83
N GLY A 50 -20.70 -21.23 4.91
CA GLY A 50 -21.52 -21.97 5.85
C GLY A 50 -22.97 -22.08 5.37
N ASN A 51 -23.66 -23.09 5.89
CA ASN A 51 -25.10 -23.27 5.63
C ASN A 51 -25.99 -22.43 6.57
N GLN A 52 -25.39 -21.53 7.34
CA GLN A 52 -26.05 -20.72 8.34
C GLN A 52 -26.31 -19.30 7.84
N VAL A 53 -27.33 -18.66 8.41
CA VAL A 53 -27.54 -17.23 8.27
C VAL A 53 -26.67 -16.53 9.31
N LEU A 54 -25.80 -15.60 8.88
CA LEU A 54 -24.91 -14.86 9.77
C LEU A 54 -25.65 -13.80 10.58
N SER A 55 -26.66 -13.17 9.97
CA SER A 55 -27.51 -12.21 10.65
C SER A 55 -28.92 -12.22 10.08
N THR A 56 -29.90 -12.29 10.99
CA THR A 56 -31.33 -12.18 10.73
C THR A 56 -31.86 -10.93 11.43
N GLY A 57 -32.77 -10.20 10.80
CA GLY A 57 -33.37 -9.03 11.43
C GLY A 57 -33.99 -8.03 10.46
N PHE A 58 -34.45 -6.90 11.01
CA PHE A 58 -35.01 -5.78 10.27
C PHE A 58 -34.02 -4.62 10.14
N PHE A 59 -32.72 -4.93 10.05
CA PHE A 59 -31.70 -3.90 9.86
C PHE A 59 -31.87 -3.27 8.47
N THR A 60 -31.70 -1.95 8.45
CA THR A 60 -31.86 -1.07 7.29
C THR A 60 -30.54 -0.41 6.92
N ARG A 61 -29.49 -0.58 7.74
CA ARG A 61 -28.14 -0.09 7.46
C ARG A 61 -27.06 -1.07 7.91
N LEU A 62 -25.97 -1.09 7.14
CA LEU A 62 -24.69 -1.70 7.47
C LEU A 62 -23.61 -0.62 7.44
N GLY A 63 -22.71 -0.58 8.41
CA GLY A 63 -21.55 0.31 8.36
C GLY A 63 -20.31 -0.34 8.95
N VAL A 64 -19.16 -0.21 8.28
CA VAL A 64 -17.88 -0.70 8.82
C VAL A 64 -17.44 0.21 9.96
N SER A 65 -17.49 -0.28 11.20
CA SER A 65 -17.10 0.49 12.38
C SER A 65 -15.61 0.37 12.68
N GLU A 66 -15.02 -0.80 12.44
CA GLU A 66 -13.62 -1.06 12.79
C GLU A 66 -12.93 -1.93 11.75
N VAL A 67 -11.62 -1.70 11.57
CA VAL A 67 -10.71 -2.56 10.81
C VAL A 67 -9.40 -2.67 11.56
N VAL A 68 -8.87 -3.89 11.66
CA VAL A 68 -7.53 -4.19 12.19
C VAL A 68 -6.79 -5.00 11.13
N MET A 69 -5.68 -4.47 10.60
CA MET A 69 -4.92 -5.20 9.59
C MET A 69 -3.40 -5.00 9.72
N PRO A 70 -2.61 -6.07 9.51
CA PRO A 70 -1.17 -5.95 9.30
C PRO A 70 -0.91 -5.24 7.97
N TRP A 71 0.12 -4.41 7.93
CA TRP A 71 0.50 -3.69 6.71
C TRP A 71 1.57 -4.42 5.89
N CYS A 72 1.66 -4.11 4.60
CA CYS A 72 2.68 -4.68 3.71
C CYS A 72 3.98 -3.84 3.73
N PRO A 73 5.13 -4.42 3.42
CA PRO A 73 6.37 -3.67 3.31
C PRO A 73 6.39 -2.72 2.11
N ASN A 74 7.17 -1.65 2.25
CA ASN A 74 7.41 -0.70 1.17
C ASN A 74 8.39 -1.21 0.11
N ILE A 75 9.29 -2.15 0.45
CA ILE A 75 10.13 -2.87 -0.51
C ILE A 75 9.60 -4.30 -0.62
N ASN A 76 9.06 -4.64 -1.79
CA ASN A 76 8.42 -5.91 -2.10
C ASN A 76 8.70 -6.27 -3.57
N PRO A 77 8.20 -7.39 -4.14
CA PRO A 77 8.54 -7.81 -5.49
C PRO A 77 8.22 -6.80 -6.60
N LYS A 78 7.33 -5.84 -6.34
CA LYS A 78 6.99 -4.74 -7.25
C LYS A 78 7.94 -3.54 -7.06
N THR A 79 8.52 -3.36 -5.87
CA THR A 79 9.30 -2.17 -5.51
C THR A 79 10.73 -2.47 -5.08
N ASN A 80 11.26 -3.67 -5.38
CA ASN A 80 12.60 -4.08 -4.98
C ASN A 80 13.68 -3.93 -6.06
N LYS A 81 13.33 -3.51 -7.28
CA LYS A 81 14.28 -3.36 -8.39
C LYS A 81 14.30 -1.94 -8.93
N ILE A 82 15.49 -1.48 -9.32
CA ILE A 82 15.69 -0.23 -10.04
C ILE A 82 16.92 -0.34 -10.95
N THR A 83 16.91 0.35 -12.08
CA THR A 83 18.08 0.44 -12.94
C THR A 83 18.90 1.67 -12.58
N ILE A 84 20.20 1.47 -12.37
CA ILE A 84 21.18 2.53 -12.18
C ILE A 84 21.94 2.70 -13.49
N ASN A 85 22.12 3.95 -13.89
CA ASN A 85 22.94 4.34 -15.02
C ASN A 85 24.09 5.20 -14.51
N TRP A 86 25.27 5.02 -15.08
CA TRP A 86 26.40 5.91 -14.78
C TRP A 86 27.25 6.17 -16.01
N THR A 87 27.87 7.34 -16.01
CA THR A 87 28.88 7.74 -17.00
C THR A 87 30.19 8.05 -16.29
N VAL A 88 31.30 7.86 -16.98
CA VAL A 88 32.64 8.11 -16.46
C VAL A 88 33.39 8.96 -17.49
N PRO A 89 34.26 9.87 -17.05
CA PRO A 89 35.05 10.65 -17.99
C PRO A 89 35.93 9.66 -18.77
N LEU A 90 35.95 9.77 -20.11
CA LEU A 90 36.76 8.98 -21.05
C LEU A 90 36.16 7.65 -21.56
N VAL A 91 35.00 7.19 -21.08
CA VAL A 91 34.28 6.05 -21.71
C VAL A 91 33.09 6.57 -22.50
N VAL A 92 33.01 6.18 -23.78
CA VAL A 92 31.87 6.51 -24.64
C VAL A 92 30.70 5.59 -24.27
N GLY A 93 29.62 6.21 -23.76
CA GLY A 93 28.35 5.52 -23.47
C GLY A 93 28.05 5.43 -21.98
N SER A 94 26.76 5.49 -21.64
CA SER A 94 26.29 5.18 -20.29
C SER A 94 26.35 3.68 -20.04
N GLN A 95 26.90 3.30 -18.90
CA GLN A 95 26.75 1.96 -18.36
C GLN A 95 25.43 1.88 -17.60
N SER A 96 24.84 0.68 -17.52
CA SER A 96 23.59 0.44 -16.78
C SER A 96 23.61 -0.92 -16.11
N ILE A 97 23.04 -1.00 -14.90
CA ILE A 97 22.81 -2.26 -14.19
C ILE A 97 21.52 -2.18 -13.40
N THR A 98 20.76 -3.27 -13.35
CA THR A 98 19.61 -3.40 -12.45
C THR A 98 20.10 -3.91 -11.10
N ILE A 99 19.81 -3.16 -10.05
CA ILE A 99 20.03 -3.60 -8.67
C ILE A 99 18.73 -4.16 -8.09
N THR A 100 18.86 -5.10 -7.16
CA THR A 100 17.74 -5.71 -6.43
C THR A 100 17.99 -5.53 -4.93
N LEU A 101 16.98 -5.06 -4.22
CA LEU A 101 16.96 -4.94 -2.76
C LEU A 101 16.29 -6.18 -2.16
N VAL A 102 16.63 -6.52 -0.93
CA VAL A 102 15.92 -7.57 -0.20
C VAL A 102 14.57 -7.02 0.25
N ASP A 103 13.50 -7.77 0.03
CA ASP A 103 12.15 -7.39 0.44
C ASP A 103 12.05 -7.16 1.94
N GLY A 104 11.36 -6.10 2.36
CA GLY A 104 11.25 -5.73 3.76
C GLY A 104 10.81 -4.30 3.99
N PHE A 105 10.74 -3.94 5.27
CA PHE A 105 10.40 -2.61 5.73
C PHE A 105 11.66 -1.77 5.85
N TYR A 106 11.74 -0.69 5.08
CA TYR A 106 12.86 0.24 5.12
C TYR A 106 12.35 1.63 5.45
N THR A 107 12.84 2.19 6.56
CA THR A 107 12.78 3.64 6.75
C THR A 107 13.48 4.32 5.58
N PRO A 108 13.11 5.57 5.23
CA PRO A 108 13.75 6.28 4.14
C PRO A 108 15.29 6.33 4.24
N GLN A 109 15.83 6.57 5.44
CA GLN A 109 17.28 6.59 5.66
C GLN A 109 17.92 5.18 5.54
N ASN A 110 17.24 4.13 6.01
CA ASN A 110 17.70 2.75 5.80
C ASN A 110 17.72 2.40 4.31
N LEU A 111 16.73 2.85 3.55
CA LEU A 111 16.64 2.65 2.10
C LEU A 111 17.80 3.36 1.38
N ALA A 112 18.06 4.63 1.73
CA ALA A 112 19.19 5.40 1.19
C ALA A 112 20.53 4.69 1.44
N SER A 113 20.75 4.26 2.70
CA SER A 113 21.98 3.59 3.12
C SER A 113 22.17 2.23 2.44
N THR A 114 21.08 1.49 2.24
CA THR A 114 21.09 0.18 1.55
C THR A 114 21.43 0.35 0.08
N ILE A 115 20.77 1.27 -0.63
CA ILE A 115 21.06 1.57 -2.03
C ILE A 115 22.50 2.05 -2.16
N GLN A 116 22.95 2.97 -1.31
CA GLN A 116 24.33 3.46 -1.29
C GLN A 116 25.35 2.32 -1.17
N THR A 117 25.10 1.38 -0.25
CA THR A 117 25.98 0.22 -0.05
C THR A 117 26.01 -0.68 -1.29
N ILE A 118 24.87 -0.94 -1.92
CA ILE A 118 24.80 -1.75 -3.14
C ILE A 118 25.56 -1.05 -4.28
N VAL A 119 25.30 0.25 -4.51
CA VAL A 119 25.91 1.01 -5.60
C VAL A 119 27.43 1.07 -5.48
N ARG A 120 27.95 1.32 -4.27
CA ARG A 120 29.40 1.37 -4.02
C ARG A 120 30.11 0.04 -4.28
N ASN A 121 29.38 -1.08 -4.20
CA ASN A 121 29.90 -2.43 -4.34
C ASN A 121 29.63 -3.05 -5.72
N ILE A 122 29.12 -2.28 -6.71
CA ILE A 122 28.95 -2.78 -8.08
C ILE A 122 30.32 -3.13 -8.67
N PRO A 123 30.59 -4.40 -9.03
CA PRO A 123 31.89 -4.81 -9.54
C PRO A 123 32.29 -4.05 -10.81
N GLY A 124 33.47 -3.43 -10.81
CA GLY A 124 34.00 -2.70 -11.96
C GLY A 124 33.40 -1.30 -12.19
N ALA A 125 32.45 -0.85 -11.36
CA ALA A 125 31.94 0.52 -11.43
C ALA A 125 32.82 1.47 -10.59
N PRO A 126 33.22 2.65 -11.10
CA PRO A 126 33.97 3.64 -10.33
C PRO A 126 33.02 4.48 -9.47
N LEU A 127 32.28 3.81 -8.58
CA LEU A 127 31.29 4.43 -7.70
C LEU A 127 31.58 4.29 -6.18
N PRO A 128 32.84 4.15 -5.70
CA PRO A 128 33.09 3.97 -4.27
C PRO A 128 32.69 5.20 -3.43
N THR A 129 32.63 6.37 -4.06
CA THR A 129 32.26 7.66 -3.47
C THR A 129 30.79 8.01 -3.68
N PHE A 130 29.97 7.11 -4.23
CA PHE A 130 28.53 7.36 -4.38
C PHE A 130 27.91 7.67 -3.02
N THR A 131 27.08 8.70 -2.92
CA THR A 131 26.35 9.04 -1.71
C THR A 131 24.86 9.08 -2.00
N MET A 132 24.06 8.59 -1.06
CA MET A 132 22.61 8.74 -1.06
C MET A 132 22.13 8.99 0.36
N THR A 133 21.35 10.04 0.54
CA THR A 133 20.76 10.44 1.82
C THR A 133 19.26 10.67 1.63
N TYR A 134 18.51 10.67 2.73
CA TYR A 134 17.11 11.08 2.73
C TYR A 134 16.93 12.25 3.69
N GLY A 135 16.17 13.25 3.24
CA GLY A 135 15.96 14.48 3.99
C GLY A 135 17.13 15.44 3.85
N ASP A 136 16.80 16.68 3.50
CA ASP A 136 17.64 17.87 3.67
C ASP A 136 16.74 19.00 4.21
N VAL A 137 17.30 20.16 4.55
CA VAL A 137 16.81 21.17 5.52
C VAL A 137 15.29 21.43 5.54
N ASP A 138 14.53 21.23 4.46
CA ASP A 138 13.07 21.38 4.45
C ASP A 138 12.27 20.38 3.58
N TYR A 139 12.84 19.28 3.07
CA TYR A 139 12.15 18.45 2.06
C TYR A 139 12.38 16.93 2.21
N PRO A 140 11.31 16.10 2.30
CA PRO A 140 11.42 14.64 2.40
C PRO A 140 11.63 14.01 1.02
N ALA A 141 12.87 14.08 0.55
CA ALA A 141 13.31 13.49 -0.71
C ALA A 141 14.66 12.81 -0.56
N PHE A 142 14.96 11.93 -1.52
CA PHE A 142 16.29 11.38 -1.65
C PHE A 142 17.22 12.34 -2.37
N THR A 143 18.42 12.49 -1.83
CA THR A 143 19.51 13.23 -2.44
C THR A 143 20.62 12.24 -2.77
N TYR A 144 21.16 12.29 -3.98
CA TYR A 144 22.21 11.35 -4.39
C TYR A 144 23.23 11.98 -5.33
N GLY A 145 24.43 11.41 -5.40
CA GLY A 145 25.51 11.88 -6.26
C GLY A 145 26.78 11.07 -6.12
N SER A 146 27.85 11.49 -6.79
CA SER A 146 29.20 10.94 -6.60
C SER A 146 30.20 12.07 -6.44
N ALA A 147 31.12 11.93 -5.48
CA ALA A 147 32.24 12.87 -5.33
C ALA A 147 33.36 12.65 -6.37
N GLU A 148 33.28 11.60 -7.18
CA GLU A 148 34.27 11.30 -8.21
C GLU A 148 34.12 12.27 -9.39
N ALA A 149 35.20 12.96 -9.75
CA ALA A 149 35.19 13.95 -10.82
C ALA A 149 34.84 13.30 -12.17
N GLY A 150 33.94 13.91 -12.93
CA GLY A 150 33.55 13.38 -14.23
C GLY A 150 32.49 12.27 -14.19
N VAL A 151 32.17 11.74 -13.01
CA VAL A 151 31.19 10.67 -12.86
C VAL A 151 29.80 11.26 -12.61
N SER A 152 28.81 10.76 -13.35
CA SER A 152 27.40 11.04 -13.09
C SER A 152 26.66 9.74 -12.87
N VAL A 153 25.71 9.77 -11.93
CA VAL A 153 24.83 8.64 -11.61
C VAL A 153 23.41 9.09 -11.84
N SER A 154 22.59 8.23 -12.42
CA SER A 154 21.15 8.43 -12.52
C SER A 154 20.44 7.11 -12.32
N PHE A 155 19.14 7.19 -12.08
CA PHE A 155 18.28 6.02 -11.98
C PHE A 155 17.25 6.06 -13.09
N SER A 156 16.78 4.89 -13.51
CA SER A 156 15.69 4.76 -14.47
C SER A 156 14.71 3.70 -14.00
N PRO A 157 13.39 3.88 -14.26
CA PRO A 157 12.41 2.85 -14.00
C PRO A 157 12.67 1.62 -14.89
N LEU A 158 12.20 0.46 -14.45
CA LEU A 158 12.16 -0.71 -15.30
C LEU A 158 11.03 -0.58 -16.34
N PRO A 159 11.20 -1.09 -17.56
CA PRO A 159 10.14 -1.07 -18.55
C PRO A 159 8.96 -1.96 -18.15
N TYR A 160 7.76 -1.38 -18.05
CA TYR A 160 6.51 -2.08 -17.72
C TYR A 160 6.18 -3.19 -18.72
N GLY A 161 5.51 -4.25 -18.23
CA GLY A 161 5.05 -5.38 -19.04
C GLY A 161 6.16 -6.20 -19.69
N THR A 162 7.40 -6.12 -19.17
CA THR A 162 8.54 -6.90 -19.66
C THR A 162 8.86 -8.07 -18.74
N ALA A 163 9.70 -9.00 -19.19
CA ALA A 163 10.19 -10.09 -18.34
C ALA A 163 10.95 -9.58 -17.09
N ALA A 164 11.58 -8.40 -17.18
CA ALA A 164 12.28 -7.78 -16.04
C ALA A 164 11.31 -7.13 -15.04
N TYR A 165 10.13 -6.69 -15.50
CA TYR A 165 9.10 -6.05 -14.69
C TYR A 165 7.70 -6.35 -15.28
N PRO A 166 7.07 -7.48 -14.88
CA PRO A 166 5.85 -7.99 -15.51
C PRO A 166 4.56 -7.28 -15.09
N TYR A 167 4.67 -6.17 -14.35
CA TYR A 167 3.53 -5.43 -13.83
C TYR A 167 3.06 -4.32 -14.80
N PRO A 168 1.78 -3.91 -14.74
CA PRO A 168 1.26 -2.82 -15.57
C PRO A 168 1.79 -1.45 -15.13
N SER A 169 1.62 -0.44 -15.98
CA SER A 169 2.03 0.95 -15.71
C SER A 169 1.26 1.65 -14.59
N THR A 170 0.25 1.00 -14.02
CA THR A 170 -0.49 1.46 -12.83
C THR A 170 0.18 1.03 -11.52
N THR A 171 1.18 0.14 -11.56
CA THR A 171 1.87 -0.38 -10.38
C THR A 171 3.15 0.40 -10.10
N LYS A 172 3.28 0.99 -8.91
CA LYS A 172 4.50 1.71 -8.50
C LYS A 172 5.71 0.77 -8.48
N GLN A 173 6.86 1.28 -8.91
CA GLN A 173 8.16 0.62 -8.80
C GLN A 173 9.03 1.28 -7.73
N LEU A 174 10.24 0.76 -7.49
CA LEU A 174 11.20 1.40 -6.59
C LEU A 174 11.50 2.85 -7.00
N PHE A 175 11.57 3.11 -8.31
CA PHE A 175 11.78 4.45 -8.85
C PHE A 175 10.72 5.44 -8.35
N ASP A 176 9.45 5.05 -8.32
CA ASP A 176 8.34 5.86 -7.82
C ASP A 176 8.35 5.97 -6.29
N VAL A 177 8.71 4.88 -5.59
CA VAL A 177 8.85 4.87 -4.12
C VAL A 177 9.94 5.83 -3.66
N LEU A 178 11.02 5.96 -4.41
CA LEU A 178 12.09 6.94 -4.16
C LEU A 178 11.70 8.37 -4.57
N GLY A 179 10.51 8.59 -5.14
CA GLY A 179 10.09 9.90 -5.62
C GLY A 179 10.92 10.40 -6.80
N LEU A 180 11.58 9.53 -7.55
CA LEU A 180 12.38 9.95 -8.70
C LEU A 180 11.49 10.24 -9.89
N ASN A 181 11.95 11.08 -10.80
CA ASN A 181 11.25 11.35 -12.05
C ASN A 181 12.22 11.64 -13.21
N ASN A 182 11.68 11.97 -14.37
CA ASN A 182 12.47 12.25 -15.58
C ASN A 182 13.28 13.55 -15.49
N THR A 183 13.14 14.31 -14.39
CA THR A 183 13.68 15.66 -14.23
C THR A 183 14.68 15.79 -13.09
N ASN A 184 14.85 14.76 -12.24
CA ASN A 184 15.73 14.71 -11.04
C ASN A 184 16.58 15.98 -10.89
N ASP A 185 16.05 16.93 -10.10
CA ASP A 185 16.46 18.34 -10.11
C ASP A 185 17.94 18.44 -9.69
N PRO A 186 18.86 18.85 -10.58
CA PRO A 186 20.22 19.13 -10.17
C PRO A 186 20.17 20.39 -9.29
N ARG A 187 20.66 20.32 -8.05
CA ARG A 187 20.88 21.54 -7.27
C ARG A 187 22.36 21.87 -7.20
N ASP A 188 22.67 23.15 -7.10
CA ASP A 188 24.04 23.59 -6.86
C ASP A 188 24.50 23.20 -5.44
N ALA A 189 25.79 23.38 -5.15
CA ALA A 189 26.38 23.12 -3.83
C ALA A 189 25.78 23.99 -2.70
N SER A 190 24.93 24.96 -3.03
CA SER A 190 24.21 25.83 -2.09
C SER A 190 22.74 25.42 -1.92
N GLY A 191 22.30 24.31 -2.53
CA GLY A 191 20.94 23.77 -2.38
C GLY A 191 19.87 24.51 -3.20
N ASN A 192 20.25 25.37 -4.15
CA ASN A 192 19.30 26.03 -5.04
C ASN A 192 19.01 25.17 -6.27
N PRO A 193 17.76 25.14 -6.78
CA PRO A 193 17.45 24.52 -8.08
C PRO A 193 18.39 25.07 -9.14
N ALA A 194 19.26 24.23 -9.70
CA ALA A 194 20.09 24.66 -10.82
C ALA A 194 19.13 24.82 -12.01
N PRO A 195 19.25 25.89 -12.81
CA PRO A 195 18.49 25.97 -14.05
C PRO A 195 18.77 24.70 -14.85
N VAL A 196 17.71 24.06 -15.34
CA VAL A 196 17.80 22.89 -16.23
C VAL A 196 17.81 23.39 -17.67
N PRO A 197 18.97 23.55 -18.34
CA PRO A 197 19.01 23.53 -19.79
C PRO A 197 19.35 22.11 -20.25
N GLY A 198 18.66 21.66 -21.29
CA GLY A 198 18.71 20.29 -21.80
C GLY A 198 20.09 19.63 -21.79
N SER A 199 20.11 18.39 -21.30
CA SER A 199 21.12 17.35 -21.54
C SER A 199 22.60 17.75 -21.34
N GLY A 200 22.92 18.28 -20.17
CA GLY A 200 24.31 18.51 -19.78
C GLY A 200 24.48 18.49 -18.27
N ALA A 201 24.29 17.30 -17.67
CA ALA A 201 24.68 17.08 -16.28
C ALA A 201 26.12 17.59 -16.08
N THR A 202 26.32 18.59 -15.19
CA THR A 202 27.66 18.97 -14.78
C THR A 202 28.25 17.76 -14.06
N PRO A 203 29.40 17.22 -14.50
CA PRO A 203 29.96 16.04 -13.85
C PRO A 203 30.26 16.31 -12.38
N GLY A 204 29.82 15.43 -11.47
CA GLY A 204 29.92 15.62 -10.02
C GLY A 204 28.73 16.35 -9.35
N GLY A 205 27.60 16.53 -10.05
CA GLY A 205 26.40 17.17 -9.47
C GLY A 205 25.67 16.31 -8.42
N VAL A 206 24.98 16.99 -7.50
CA VAL A 206 24.06 16.39 -6.52
C VAL A 206 22.63 16.49 -7.08
N TYR A 207 21.91 15.38 -7.07
CA TYR A 207 20.56 15.25 -7.61
C TYR A 207 19.54 15.03 -6.51
N PHE A 208 18.32 15.54 -6.75
CA PHE A 208 17.22 15.47 -5.80
C PHE A 208 16.02 14.76 -6.41
N GLY A 209 15.43 13.86 -5.63
CA GLY A 209 14.09 13.34 -5.90
C GLY A 209 13.00 14.34 -5.54
N HIS A 210 11.77 13.97 -5.86
CA HIS A 210 10.57 14.63 -5.39
C HIS A 210 10.16 14.12 -4.00
N PHE A 211 9.19 14.82 -3.41
CA PHE A 211 8.56 14.46 -2.16
C PHE A 211 8.16 12.99 -2.17
N THR A 212 8.66 12.23 -1.21
CA THR A 212 8.25 10.85 -0.99
C THR A 212 8.26 10.50 0.49
N LEU A 213 7.28 9.70 0.89
CA LEU A 213 7.23 9.03 2.19
C LEU A 213 7.63 7.55 2.09
N CYS A 214 8.22 7.15 0.96
CA CYS A 214 8.60 5.77 0.67
C CYS A 214 7.44 4.76 0.82
N GLN A 215 6.20 5.18 0.52
CA GLN A 215 5.02 4.33 0.63
C GLN A 215 4.73 3.63 -0.70
N ALA A 216 4.85 2.29 -0.73
CA ALA A 216 4.45 1.49 -1.88
C ALA A 216 2.94 1.57 -2.13
N ILE A 217 2.14 1.48 -1.06
CA ILE A 217 0.68 1.51 -1.09
C ILE A 217 0.18 2.63 -0.17
N ARG A 218 -0.74 3.47 -0.67
CA ARG A 218 -1.30 4.60 0.10
C ARG A 218 -2.61 4.27 0.79
N TYR A 219 -3.37 3.32 0.28
CA TYR A 219 -4.62 2.88 0.88
C TYR A 219 -4.94 1.46 0.41
N VAL A 220 -5.85 0.82 1.14
CA VAL A 220 -6.51 -0.39 0.69
C VAL A 220 -8.02 -0.22 0.67
N ASP A 221 -8.67 -0.91 -0.24
CA ASP A 221 -10.13 -1.03 -0.32
C ASP A 221 -10.55 -2.42 0.15
N ILE A 222 -11.42 -2.46 1.17
CA ILE A 222 -12.05 -3.71 1.62
C ILE A 222 -13.34 -3.86 0.82
N VAL A 223 -13.43 -4.96 0.08
CA VAL A 223 -14.49 -5.24 -0.88
C VAL A 223 -15.22 -6.51 -0.47
N CYS A 224 -16.55 -6.46 -0.46
CA CYS A 224 -17.40 -7.65 -0.39
C CYS A 224 -18.54 -7.50 -1.39
N PRO A 225 -18.44 -8.12 -2.60
CA PRO A 225 -19.38 -7.90 -3.69
C PRO A 225 -20.84 -8.15 -3.29
N ARG A 226 -21.08 -9.11 -2.39
CA ARG A 226 -22.43 -9.46 -1.94
C ARG A 226 -23.04 -8.46 -0.98
N LEU A 227 -22.24 -7.85 -0.12
CA LEU A 227 -22.74 -6.81 0.81
C LEU A 227 -22.96 -5.49 0.07
N VAL A 228 -22.12 -5.17 -0.91
CA VAL A 228 -22.27 -3.95 -1.71
C VAL A 228 -23.31 -4.08 -2.82
N ALA A 229 -23.64 -5.28 -3.30
CA ALA A 229 -24.66 -5.50 -4.34
C ALA A 229 -26.05 -4.96 -3.97
N TYR A 230 -26.34 -4.80 -2.67
CA TYR A 230 -27.61 -4.29 -2.17
C TYR A 230 -27.59 -2.79 -1.84
N GLN A 231 -26.48 -2.09 -2.13
CA GLN A 231 -26.43 -0.64 -1.95
C GLN A 231 -27.35 0.04 -2.97
N GLY A 232 -28.17 0.99 -2.50
CA GLY A 232 -29.06 1.75 -3.38
C GLY A 232 -28.33 2.79 -4.25
N LEU A 233 -27.10 3.15 -3.89
CA LEU A 233 -26.28 4.14 -4.59
C LEU A 233 -24.87 3.57 -4.81
N PHE A 234 -24.48 3.48 -6.07
CA PHE A 234 -23.15 3.06 -6.50
C PHE A 234 -22.23 4.27 -6.63
N ASP A 235 -20.99 4.13 -6.19
CA ASP A 235 -19.99 5.18 -6.37
C ASP A 235 -19.36 5.04 -7.76
N GLY A 236 -19.75 5.91 -8.69
CA GLY A 236 -19.14 5.99 -10.02
C GLY A 236 -17.86 6.83 -10.08
N SER A 237 -17.42 7.41 -8.95
CA SER A 237 -16.35 8.42 -8.90
C SER A 237 -15.02 7.91 -8.34
N SER A 238 -14.98 6.73 -7.72
CA SER A 238 -13.74 6.11 -7.23
C SER A 238 -12.94 5.51 -8.40
N GLN A 239 -11.96 6.27 -8.91
CA GLN A 239 -11.01 5.80 -9.92
C GLN A 239 -10.01 4.77 -9.35
N GLY A 240 -9.55 3.87 -10.24
CA GLY A 240 -8.49 2.86 -10.02
C GLY A 240 -9.04 1.43 -10.04
N SER A 241 -10.04 1.17 -9.20
CA SER A 241 -10.75 -0.10 -9.12
C SER A 241 -12.23 0.19 -9.24
N ALA A 242 -12.86 -0.12 -10.38
CA ALA A 242 -14.30 -0.03 -10.60
C ALA A 242 -15.06 -1.09 -9.78
N ARG A 243 -14.87 -1.09 -8.46
CA ARG A 243 -15.41 -2.05 -7.51
C ARG A 243 -15.99 -1.31 -6.34
N ASP A 244 -17.21 -1.66 -5.98
CA ASP A 244 -17.85 -1.12 -4.80
C ASP A 244 -17.16 -1.64 -3.54
N SER A 245 -16.56 -0.74 -2.76
CA SER A 245 -15.90 -1.06 -1.50
C SER A 245 -16.82 -0.82 -0.31
N LEU A 246 -16.68 -1.67 0.70
CA LEU A 246 -17.26 -1.48 2.02
C LEU A 246 -16.65 -0.26 2.69
N CYS A 247 -15.31 -0.17 2.66
CA CYS A 247 -14.57 0.97 3.15
C CYS A 247 -13.18 1.05 2.49
N ARG A 248 -12.60 2.25 2.52
CA ARG A 248 -11.20 2.50 2.21
C ARG A 248 -10.43 2.80 3.49
N VAL A 249 -9.30 2.12 3.68
CA VAL A 249 -8.38 2.36 4.79
C VAL A 249 -7.13 3.02 4.23
N TYR A 250 -6.91 4.29 4.61
CA TYR A 250 -5.73 5.04 4.21
C TYR A 250 -4.54 4.75 5.11
N LEU A 251 -3.38 4.61 4.51
CA LEU A 251 -2.09 4.57 5.18
C LEU A 251 -1.60 6.00 5.43
N GLY A 252 -2.11 6.62 6.48
CA GLY A 252 -1.72 7.99 6.82
C GLY A 252 -2.37 8.51 8.10
N GLY A 253 -1.88 9.65 8.57
CA GLY A 253 -2.41 10.33 9.76
C GLY A 253 -1.70 9.99 11.06
N PHE A 254 -0.58 9.26 11.04
CA PHE A 254 0.26 9.13 12.22
C PHE A 254 1.01 10.44 12.48
N GLN A 255 0.86 10.97 13.70
CA GLN A 255 1.64 12.10 14.16
C GLN A 255 3.01 11.61 14.59
N SER A 256 4.04 12.01 13.84
CA SER A 256 5.43 11.89 14.29
C SER A 256 5.83 13.16 15.01
N ASN A 257 6.60 13.04 16.09
CA ASN A 257 7.28 14.19 16.70
C ASN A 257 8.54 14.58 15.92
N LEU A 258 8.98 13.75 14.98
CA LEU A 258 10.09 14.04 14.08
C LEU A 258 9.59 14.79 12.85
N ALA A 259 10.42 15.72 12.36
CA ALA A 259 10.17 16.37 11.09
C ALA A 259 10.21 15.34 9.94
N VAL A 260 9.49 15.60 8.85
CA VAL A 260 9.40 14.66 7.71
C VAL A 260 10.74 14.43 7.00
N ASN A 261 11.69 15.34 7.18
CA ASN A 261 13.05 15.28 6.65
C ASN A 261 14.09 14.81 7.68
N ASP A 262 13.67 14.38 8.87
CA ASP A 262 14.56 13.80 9.87
C ASP A 262 15.11 12.45 9.39
N ALA A 263 16.38 12.14 9.68
CA ALA A 263 16.98 10.86 9.31
C ALA A 263 16.29 9.67 10.02
N ASP A 264 15.75 9.89 11.21
CA ASP A 264 15.01 8.89 11.99
C ASP A 264 13.50 8.90 11.65
N PHE A 265 13.07 9.74 10.70
CA PHE A 265 11.68 9.78 10.26
C PHE A 265 11.26 8.44 9.65
N ALA A 266 10.25 7.82 10.26
CA ALA A 266 9.68 6.55 9.81
C ALA A 266 8.18 6.71 9.49
N PRO A 267 7.82 7.11 8.26
CA PRO A 267 6.43 7.24 7.87
C PRO A 267 5.72 5.88 7.87
N THR A 268 4.41 5.88 8.05
CA THR A 268 3.61 4.65 8.09
C THR A 268 3.80 3.84 6.82
N GLY A 269 4.04 2.53 6.97
CA GLY A 269 4.36 1.61 5.88
C GLY A 269 5.85 1.37 5.64
N THR A 270 6.72 2.14 6.31
CA THR A 270 8.18 1.91 6.27
C THR A 270 8.70 1.09 7.45
N LEU A 271 7.82 0.78 8.40
CA LEU A 271 8.03 -0.13 9.53
C LEU A 271 6.86 -1.11 9.62
N PRO A 272 7.08 -2.31 10.18
CA PRO A 272 5.99 -3.24 10.49
C PRO A 272 4.98 -2.55 11.40
N VAL A 273 3.72 -2.51 10.98
CA VAL A 273 2.65 -1.86 11.72
C VAL A 273 1.34 -2.61 11.52
N VAL A 274 0.53 -2.64 12.58
CA VAL A 274 -0.87 -3.03 12.53
C VAL A 274 -1.70 -1.75 12.46
N VAL A 275 -2.43 -1.57 11.38
CA VAL A 275 -3.37 -0.47 11.20
C VAL A 275 -4.65 -0.81 11.97
N TYR A 276 -4.93 -0.05 13.03
CA TYR A 276 -6.24 -0.03 13.70
C TYR A 276 -7.00 1.21 13.27
N ARG A 277 -8.14 1.03 12.61
CA ARG A 277 -9.03 2.10 12.19
C ARG A 277 -10.39 1.94 12.84
N ASN A 278 -10.77 2.90 13.67
CA ASN A 278 -12.12 3.06 14.20
C ASN A 278 -12.82 4.22 13.47
N PHE A 279 -13.95 3.92 12.83
CA PHE A 279 -14.74 4.89 12.09
C PHE A 279 -15.81 5.50 13.00
N THR A 280 -15.59 6.74 13.43
CA THR A 280 -16.59 7.52 14.20
C THR A 280 -17.86 7.78 13.40
N THR A 281 -17.73 7.95 12.09
CA THR A 281 -18.82 8.13 11.13
C THR A 281 -18.60 7.17 9.96
N PRO A 282 -18.99 5.89 10.10
CA PRO A 282 -18.73 4.89 9.08
C PRO A 282 -19.54 5.19 7.82
N LYS A 283 -19.02 4.83 6.64
CA LYS A 283 -19.83 4.75 5.43
C LYS A 283 -20.96 3.75 5.72
N GLN A 284 -22.21 4.20 5.56
CA GLN A 284 -23.37 3.35 5.76
C GLN A 284 -23.95 2.94 4.41
N ILE A 285 -24.16 1.63 4.25
CA ILE A 285 -24.85 1.03 3.13
C ILE A 285 -26.30 0.85 3.55
N GLN A 286 -27.22 1.45 2.78
CA GLN A 286 -28.64 1.15 2.93
C GLN A 286 -28.87 -0.32 2.60
N TRP A 287 -29.54 -1.03 3.51
CA TRP A 287 -29.85 -2.43 3.37
C TRP A 287 -31.34 -2.66 3.13
N ILE A 288 -31.66 -3.72 2.39
CA ILE A 288 -33.04 -4.13 2.17
C ILE A 288 -33.57 -4.75 3.47
N ALA A 289 -34.56 -4.11 4.08
CA ALA A 289 -35.18 -4.63 5.30
C ALA A 289 -35.66 -6.08 5.08
N LYS A 290 -35.39 -6.96 6.06
CA LYS A 290 -35.70 -8.40 6.05
C LYS A 290 -34.83 -9.26 5.13
N GLN A 291 -33.87 -8.69 4.39
CA GLN A 291 -32.87 -9.47 3.66
C GLN A 291 -31.85 -10.02 4.65
N ASN A 292 -31.78 -11.34 4.78
CA ASN A 292 -30.79 -12.01 5.62
C ASN A 292 -29.39 -11.90 5.02
N ILE A 293 -28.36 -11.80 5.88
CA ILE A 293 -26.96 -11.93 5.49
C ILE A 293 -26.58 -13.42 5.57
N SER A 294 -26.41 -14.07 4.43
CA SER A 294 -26.01 -15.49 4.35
C SER A 294 -24.51 -15.68 4.60
N ALA A 295 -24.09 -16.84 5.12
CA ALA A 295 -22.68 -17.22 5.33
C ALA A 295 -21.94 -17.59 4.05
N ASN A 296 -22.22 -16.86 2.97
CA ASN A 296 -21.55 -17.00 1.69
C ASN A 296 -21.09 -15.60 1.30
N LEU A 297 -20.09 -15.08 2.00
CA LEU A 297 -19.51 -13.75 1.79
C LEU A 297 -18.08 -13.91 1.34
N GLU A 298 -17.71 -13.19 0.29
CA GLU A 298 -16.33 -13.14 -0.22
C GLU A 298 -15.75 -11.78 0.13
N PHE A 299 -14.62 -11.78 0.80
CA PHE A 299 -13.89 -10.58 1.21
C PHE A 299 -12.58 -10.51 0.44
N GLN A 300 -12.34 -9.35 -0.15
CA GLN A 300 -11.17 -9.07 -0.95
C GLN A 300 -10.59 -7.72 -0.52
N VAL A 301 -9.27 -7.66 -0.34
CA VAL A 301 -8.57 -6.43 -0.02
C VAL A 301 -7.73 -6.02 -1.23
N TYR A 302 -7.99 -4.83 -1.77
CA TYR A 302 -7.28 -4.28 -2.94
C TYR A 302 -6.36 -3.15 -2.53
N GLY A 303 -5.17 -3.07 -3.13
CA GLY A 303 -4.26 -1.93 -2.99
C GLY A 303 -4.69 -0.72 -3.81
N ASP A 304 -3.94 0.38 -3.69
CA ASP A 304 -4.14 1.62 -4.44
C ASP A 304 -3.79 1.51 -5.94
N ASP A 305 -3.14 0.40 -6.34
CA ASP A 305 -2.88 -0.01 -7.71
C ASP A 305 -4.02 -0.84 -8.33
N GLY A 306 -5.09 -1.10 -7.56
CA GLY A 306 -6.23 -1.91 -7.99
C GLY A 306 -5.97 -3.42 -8.02
N GLN A 307 -4.81 -3.88 -7.54
CA GLN A 307 -4.46 -5.30 -7.44
C GLN A 307 -4.76 -5.85 -6.05
N LEU A 308 -4.87 -7.17 -5.95
CA LEU A 308 -5.11 -7.84 -4.67
C LEU A 308 -3.94 -7.57 -3.71
N PHE A 309 -4.23 -7.23 -2.45
CA PHE A 309 -3.22 -6.78 -1.50
C PHE A 309 -2.19 -7.86 -1.17
N SER A 310 -2.56 -9.13 -1.24
CA SER A 310 -1.66 -10.28 -1.07
C SER A 310 -0.54 -10.35 -2.12
N SER A 311 -0.73 -9.76 -3.31
CA SER A 311 0.31 -9.69 -4.36
C SER A 311 1.55 -8.90 -3.93
N ASN A 312 1.47 -8.12 -2.85
CA ASN A 312 2.61 -7.41 -2.27
C ASN A 312 3.44 -8.28 -1.32
N PHE A 313 3.03 -9.52 -1.09
CA PHE A 313 3.71 -10.50 -0.26
C PHE A 313 4.16 -11.74 -1.07
N GLU A 314 3.72 -11.88 -2.32
CA GLU A 314 4.15 -12.96 -3.23
C GLU A 314 5.69 -12.99 -3.27
N GLU A 315 6.32 -14.16 -3.26
CA GLU A 315 7.80 -14.31 -3.29
C GLU A 315 8.60 -13.73 -2.10
N THR A 316 7.96 -13.01 -1.18
CA THR A 316 8.62 -12.53 0.04
C THR A 316 8.72 -13.65 1.08
N ASN A 317 9.74 -13.62 1.93
CA ASN A 317 9.80 -14.48 3.14
C ASN A 317 8.86 -14.00 4.25
N LEU A 318 7.95 -13.07 3.95
CA LEU A 318 7.07 -12.47 4.94
C LEU A 318 5.76 -13.22 4.99
N THR A 319 5.35 -13.58 6.20
CA THR A 319 4.08 -14.27 6.43
C THR A 319 2.93 -13.30 6.26
N GLN A 320 1.96 -13.66 5.42
CA GLN A 320 0.68 -12.97 5.37
C GLN A 320 -0.05 -13.21 6.70
N GLU A 321 -0.30 -12.14 7.45
CA GLU A 321 -1.03 -12.19 8.72
C GLU A 321 -2.54 -11.98 8.49
N ASN A 322 -3.35 -12.48 9.42
CA ASN A 322 -4.80 -12.33 9.38
C ASN A 322 -5.21 -10.87 9.65
N TRP A 323 -6.43 -10.50 9.26
CA TRP A 323 -7.01 -9.19 9.51
C TRP A 323 -8.47 -9.34 9.92
N SER A 324 -9.00 -8.35 10.62
CA SER A 324 -10.37 -8.37 11.11
C SER A 324 -11.10 -7.06 10.87
N MET A 325 -12.42 -7.13 10.83
CA MET A 325 -13.30 -5.97 10.71
C MET A 325 -14.61 -6.17 11.46
N THR A 326 -15.21 -5.06 11.88
CA THR A 326 -16.51 -5.03 12.54
C THR A 326 -17.49 -4.23 11.70
N LEU A 327 -18.66 -4.82 11.43
CA LEU A 327 -19.81 -4.17 10.80
C LEU A 327 -20.89 -3.90 11.85
N LEU A 328 -21.32 -2.64 11.96
CA LEU A 328 -22.52 -2.25 12.69
C LEU A 328 -23.74 -2.47 11.81
N LEU A 329 -24.68 -3.28 12.29
CA LEU A 329 -26.01 -3.46 11.72
C LEU A 329 -26.99 -2.61 12.53
N SER A 330 -27.79 -1.75 11.87
CA SER A 330 -28.79 -0.93 12.57
C SER A 330 -30.15 -0.94 11.88
N GLU A 331 -31.21 -0.81 12.68
CA GLU A 331 -32.60 -0.69 12.20
C GLU A 331 -33.03 0.76 11.90
N ASN A 332 -32.25 1.73 12.39
CA ASN A 332 -32.43 3.15 12.09
C ASN A 332 -31.86 3.54 10.73
#